data_AF-A0A6L7Z1B3-F1
#
_entry.id   AF-A0A6L7Z1B3-F1
#
_cell.length_a   1.000
_cell.length_b   1.000
_cell.length_c   1.000
_cell.angle_alpha   90.00
_cell.angle_beta   90.00
_cell.angle_gamma   90.00
#
_symmetry.space_group_name_H-M   'P 1'
#
loop_
_entity.id
_entity.type
_entity.pdbx_description
1 polymer ?
#
loop_
_entity_poly.entity_id
_entity_poly.type
_entity_poly.pdbx_seq_one_letter_code
_entity_poly.pdbx_strand_id
1 'polypeptide(L)'
;MTEGDMVERDEDPVLRAKYRDYCSAKVADAVLSLPPTEIYKLAEAEARASNRLAPASYNDAIRFATRKIREQLNLPEFQDWARAYREDPSRYDPELFGLWESEEEGD
;
A
#
# COMPACT_ATOMS: atom_id res chain seq x y z
N MET A 1 -16.71 37.97 1.89
CA MET A 1 -16.47 37.29 3.19
C MET A 1 -17.28 36.01 3.15
N THR A 2 -16.75 34.82 2.86
CA THR A 2 -15.35 34.36 2.89
C THR A 2 -15.19 33.30 1.80
N GLU A 3 -14.38 33.59 0.79
CA GLU A 3 -14.05 32.69 -0.34
C GLU A 3 -12.99 31.64 0.07
N GLY A 4 -12.93 31.33 1.37
CA GLY A 4 -11.91 30.48 2.01
C GLY A 4 -12.44 29.16 2.57
N ASP A 5 -13.74 28.88 2.41
CA ASP A 5 -14.43 27.70 2.99
C ASP A 5 -14.86 26.68 1.91
N MET A 6 -14.20 26.68 0.74
CA MET A 6 -14.45 25.69 -0.32
C MET A 6 -13.20 24.88 -0.72
N VAL A 7 -12.08 25.08 -0.02
CA VAL A 7 -10.79 24.41 -0.31
C VAL A 7 -10.39 23.44 0.80
N GLU A 8 -11.35 22.74 1.40
CA GLU A 8 -11.08 21.70 2.41
C GLU A 8 -11.64 20.32 2.02
N ARG A 9 -12.21 20.18 0.81
CA ARG A 9 -12.88 18.93 0.39
C ARG A 9 -12.41 18.35 -0.94
N ASP A 10 -11.38 18.94 -1.54
CA ASP A 10 -10.63 18.32 -2.61
C ASP A 10 -9.27 17.92 -2.03
N GLU A 11 -9.25 16.72 -1.45
CA GLU A 11 -8.01 16.09 -1.00
C GLU A 11 -7.13 15.87 -2.22
N ASP A 12 -6.22 16.82 -2.47
CA ASP A 12 -5.21 16.88 -3.53
C ASP A 12 -5.02 15.50 -4.23
N PRO A 13 -5.54 15.34 -5.46
CA PRO A 13 -5.55 14.05 -6.14
C PRO A 13 -4.14 13.49 -6.35
N VAL A 14 -3.14 14.37 -6.46
CA VAL A 14 -1.72 13.99 -6.55
C VAL A 14 -1.25 13.39 -5.22
N LEU A 15 -1.58 13.99 -4.08
CA LEU A 15 -1.26 13.40 -2.77
C LEU A 15 -1.97 12.07 -2.56
N ARG A 16 -3.21 11.91 -3.04
CA ARG A 16 -3.94 10.62 -2.98
C ARG A 16 -3.24 9.55 -3.83
N ALA A 17 -2.80 9.88 -5.04
CA ALA A 17 -2.03 8.99 -5.90
C ALA A 17 -0.68 8.62 -5.26
N LYS A 18 0.07 9.62 -4.75
CA LYS A 18 1.34 9.40 -4.02
C LYS A 18 1.16 8.52 -2.78
N TYR A 19 0.11 8.71 -2.01
CA TYR A 19 -0.19 7.86 -0.85
C TYR A 19 -0.45 6.41 -1.27
N ARG A 20 -1.17 6.20 -2.39
CA ARG A 20 -1.43 4.87 -2.94
C ARG A 20 -0.13 4.21 -3.41
N ASP A 21 0.75 4.97 -4.05
CA ASP A 21 2.07 4.50 -4.45
C ASP A 21 2.90 4.12 -3.21
N TYR A 22 3.00 5.00 -2.22
CA TYR A 22 3.66 4.71 -0.93
C TYR A 22 3.14 3.43 -0.28
N CYS A 23 1.82 3.25 -0.19
CA CYS A 23 1.22 2.04 0.36
C CYS A 23 1.61 0.80 -0.44
N SER A 24 1.61 0.91 -1.78
CA SER A 24 1.99 -0.18 -2.68
C SER A 24 3.46 -0.53 -2.51
N ALA A 25 4.34 0.47 -2.37
CA ALA A 25 5.75 0.30 -2.11
C ALA A 25 6.00 -0.42 -0.78
N LYS A 26 5.33 -0.01 0.31
CA LYS A 26 5.44 -0.69 1.61
C LYS A 26 4.96 -2.14 1.58
N VAL A 27 3.88 -2.42 0.87
CA VAL A 27 3.39 -3.79 0.70
C VAL A 27 4.37 -4.63 -0.12
N ALA A 28 4.88 -4.09 -1.24
CA ALA A 28 5.83 -4.77 -2.09
C ALA A 28 7.14 -5.07 -1.36
N ASP A 29 7.71 -4.09 -0.65
CA ASP A 29 8.93 -4.25 0.15
C ASP A 29 8.77 -5.33 1.23
N ALA A 30 7.64 -5.32 1.94
CA ALA A 30 7.35 -6.33 2.96
C ALA A 30 7.17 -7.74 2.36
N VAL A 31 6.55 -7.87 1.18
CA VAL A 31 6.42 -9.16 0.47
C VAL A 31 7.78 -9.66 -0.02
N LEU A 32 8.60 -8.79 -0.61
CA LEU A 32 9.91 -9.14 -1.15
C LEU A 32 10.93 -9.47 -0.06
N SER A 33 10.76 -8.91 1.14
CA SER A 33 11.60 -9.20 2.30
C SER A 33 11.29 -10.55 2.96
N LEU A 34 10.14 -11.18 2.64
CA LEU A 34 9.79 -12.49 3.19
C LEU A 34 10.52 -13.61 2.46
N PRO A 35 11.20 -14.52 3.18
CA PRO A 35 11.76 -15.69 2.54
C PRO A 35 10.63 -16.59 2.01
N PRO A 36 10.86 -17.34 0.92
CA PRO A 36 9.82 -18.18 0.29
C PRO A 36 9.13 -19.13 1.28
N THR A 37 9.89 -19.67 2.25
CA THR A 37 9.37 -20.55 3.31
C THR A 37 8.30 -19.88 4.17
N GLU A 38 8.47 -18.60 4.51
CA GLU A 38 7.47 -17.86 5.31
C GLU A 38 6.23 -17.54 4.48
N ILE A 39 6.40 -17.26 3.18
CA ILE A 39 5.27 -17.06 2.24
C ILE A 39 4.40 -18.33 2.18
N TYR A 40 5.02 -19.52 2.08
CA TYR A 40 4.29 -20.79 2.10
C TYR A 40 3.59 -21.03 3.45
N LYS A 41 4.24 -20.76 4.59
CA LYS A 41 3.61 -20.89 5.92
C LYS A 41 2.38 -20.00 6.08
N LEU A 42 2.48 -18.74 5.64
CA LEU A 42 1.34 -17.80 5.68
C LEU A 42 0.17 -18.31 4.83
N ALA A 43 0.47 -18.83 3.64
CA ALA A 43 -0.54 -19.37 2.75
C ALA A 43 -1.17 -20.66 3.27
N GLU A 44 -0.40 -21.54 3.90
CA GLU A 44 -0.93 -22.73 4.59
C GLU A 44 -1.82 -22.36 5.77
N ALA A 45 -1.46 -21.34 6.56
CA ALA A 45 -2.26 -20.87 7.67
C ALA A 45 -3.62 -20.32 7.21
N GLU A 46 -3.65 -19.52 6.14
CA GLU A 46 -4.89 -19.00 5.55
C GLU A 46 -5.73 -20.13 4.92
N ALA A 47 -5.10 -21.09 4.23
CA ALA A 47 -5.79 -22.24 3.65
C ALA A 47 -6.47 -23.09 4.73
N ARG A 48 -5.79 -23.35 5.86
CA ARG A 48 -6.37 -24.00 7.04
C ARG A 48 -7.54 -23.19 7.61
N ALA A 49 -7.38 -21.87 7.79
CA ALA A 49 -8.44 -21.01 8.30
C ALA A 49 -9.68 -20.96 7.38
N SER A 50 -9.47 -21.08 6.07
CA SER A 50 -10.54 -21.03 5.06
C SER A 50 -11.09 -22.41 4.66
N ASN A 51 -10.65 -23.48 5.33
CA ASN A 51 -10.98 -24.87 5.00
C ASN A 51 -10.77 -25.21 3.50
N ARG A 52 -9.71 -24.67 2.90
CA ARG A 52 -9.30 -24.97 1.52
C ARG A 52 -8.17 -25.99 1.53
N LEU A 53 -8.06 -26.79 0.46
CA LEU A 53 -6.78 -27.45 0.18
C LEU A 53 -5.71 -26.36 0.02
N ALA A 54 -4.49 -26.64 0.49
CA ALA A 54 -3.32 -25.78 0.44
C ALA A 54 -3.21 -24.99 -0.89
N PRO A 55 -2.57 -23.80 -0.89
CA PRO A 55 -2.41 -23.00 -2.11
C PRO A 55 -1.93 -23.88 -3.28
N ALA A 56 -2.68 -23.88 -4.38
CA ALA A 56 -2.40 -24.73 -5.53
C ALA A 56 -1.14 -24.29 -6.28
N SER A 57 -0.68 -23.06 -6.04
CA SER A 57 0.44 -22.41 -6.73
C SER A 57 1.20 -21.44 -5.82
N TYR A 58 2.46 -21.15 -6.15
CA TYR A 58 3.24 -20.06 -5.55
C TYR A 58 2.53 -18.70 -5.70
N ASN A 59 1.84 -18.46 -6.81
CA ASN A 59 1.06 -17.23 -7.00
C ASN A 59 -0.10 -17.11 -6.00
N ASP A 60 -0.75 -18.23 -5.65
CA ASP A 60 -1.77 -18.21 -4.60
C ASP A 60 -1.13 -17.91 -3.25
N ALA A 61 0.04 -18.48 -2.97
CA ALA A 61 0.77 -18.22 -1.73
C ALA A 61 1.17 -16.75 -1.59
N ILE A 62 1.68 -16.14 -2.66
CA ILE A 62 1.98 -14.70 -2.72
C ILE A 62 0.72 -13.88 -2.47
N ARG A 63 -0.39 -14.20 -3.14
CA ARG A 63 -1.67 -13.48 -2.95
C ARG A 63 -2.15 -13.52 -1.50
N PHE A 64 -2.04 -14.67 -0.82
CA PHE A 64 -2.40 -14.79 0.59
C PHE A 64 -1.43 -13.99 1.49
N ALA A 65 -0.12 -14.09 1.24
CA ALA A 65 0.88 -13.34 1.97
C ALA A 65 0.66 -11.82 1.81
N THR A 66 0.50 -11.30 0.59
CA THR A 66 0.21 -9.89 0.31
C THR A 66 -1.01 -9.39 1.09
N ARG A 67 -2.08 -10.19 1.14
CA ARG A 67 -3.29 -9.81 1.90
C ARG A 67 -2.99 -9.69 3.40
N LYS A 68 -2.33 -10.70 4.00
CA LYS A 68 -1.98 -10.69 5.43
C LYS A 68 -1.04 -9.55 5.78
N ILE A 69 -0.04 -9.29 4.95
CA ILE A 69 0.90 -8.21 5.11
C ILE A 69 0.17 -6.86 5.06
N ARG A 70 -0.79 -6.69 4.15
CA ARG A 70 -1.61 -5.47 4.10
C ARG A 70 -2.45 -5.27 5.36
N GLU A 71 -2.91 -6.35 6.00
CA GLU A 71 -3.64 -6.29 7.28
C GLU A 71 -2.71 -5.97 8.47
N GLN A 72 -1.42 -6.32 8.38
CA GLN A 72 -0.43 -6.14 9.46
C GLN A 72 0.39 -4.87 9.34
N LEU A 73 0.54 -4.35 8.12
CA LEU A 73 1.15 -3.05 7.88
C LEU A 73 0.20 -2.01 8.50
N ASN A 74 0.58 -1.52 9.69
CA ASN A 74 -0.06 -0.40 10.36
C ASN A 74 0.24 0.88 9.57
N LEU A 75 -0.27 0.96 8.34
CA LEU A 75 -0.10 2.09 7.45
C LEU A 75 -0.80 3.30 8.07
N PRO A 76 -0.16 4.48 8.07
CA PRO A 76 -0.78 5.71 8.56
C PRO A 76 -2.02 6.02 7.73
N GLU A 77 -3.05 6.64 8.34
CA GLU A 77 -4.17 7.14 7.55
C GLU A 77 -3.69 8.23 6.58
N PHE A 78 -4.43 8.41 5.47
CA PHE A 78 -4.07 9.36 4.42
C PHE A 78 -3.81 10.77 4.97
N GLN A 79 -4.62 11.23 5.92
CA GLN A 79 -4.51 12.58 6.48
C GLN A 79 -3.22 12.79 7.28
N ASP A 80 -2.82 11.80 8.08
CA ASP A 80 -1.58 11.85 8.85
C ASP A 80 -0.35 11.73 7.95
N TRP A 81 -0.42 10.85 6.95
CA TRP A 81 0.64 10.72 5.94
C TRP A 81 0.78 11.98 5.10
N ALA A 82 -0.32 12.56 4.61
CA ALA A 82 -0.30 13.75 3.76
C ALA A 82 0.21 14.97 4.52
N ARG A 83 -0.10 15.09 5.82
CA ARG A 83 0.47 16.12 6.68
C ARG A 83 1.99 15.95 6.77
N ALA A 84 2.47 14.76 7.11
CA ALA A 84 3.91 14.47 7.21
C ALA A 84 4.64 14.65 5.86
N TYR A 85 4.02 14.27 4.74
CA TYR A 85 4.56 14.46 3.40
C TYR A 85 4.71 15.94 3.04
N ARG A 86 3.73 16.78 3.40
CA ARG A 86 3.82 18.23 3.19
C ARG A 86 4.90 18.88 4.06
N GLU A 87 5.14 18.35 5.25
CA GLU A 87 6.17 18.85 6.17
C GLU A 87 7.59 18.49 5.70
N ASP A 88 7.80 17.28 5.18
CA ASP A 88 9.10 16.81 4.70
C ASP A 88 8.96 15.82 3.53
N PRO A 89 8.77 16.32 2.29
CA PRO A 89 8.55 15.45 1.12
C PRO A 89 9.79 14.63 0.77
N SER A 90 10.99 15.17 1.02
CA SER A 90 12.27 14.51 0.73
C SER A 90 12.47 13.21 1.51
N ARG A 91 11.76 13.04 2.63
CA ARG A 91 11.74 11.78 3.39
C ARG A 91 10.99 10.65 2.67
N TYR A 92 9.95 10.98 1.91
CA TYR A 92 9.02 10.01 1.33
C TYR A 92 9.22 9.82 -0.17
N ASP A 93 9.63 10.84 -0.91
CA ASP A 93 9.91 10.75 -2.35
C ASP A 93 10.82 9.57 -2.76
N PRO A 94 11.92 9.23 -2.06
CA PRO A 94 12.73 8.06 -2.43
C PRO A 94 12.05 6.71 -2.20
N GLU A 95 10.94 6.68 -1.45
CA GLU A 95 10.17 5.46 -1.18
C GLU A 95 9.01 5.24 -2.16
N LEU A 96 8.69 6.25 -2.98
CA LEU A 96 7.66 6.14 -4.02
C LEU A 96 8.21 5.39 -5.23
N PHE A 97 7.39 4.57 -5.88
CA PHE A 97 7.79 3.85 -7.10
C PHE A 97 7.51 4.62 -8.39
N GLY A 98 6.99 5.84 -8.31
CA GLY A 98 6.61 6.65 -9.49
C GLY A 98 5.32 6.17 -10.16
N LEU A 99 4.55 5.31 -9.49
CA LEU A 99 3.25 4.85 -9.99
C LEU A 99 2.23 5.98 -10.04
N TRP A 100 2.37 6.97 -9.15
CA TRP A 100 1.51 8.14 -9.10
C TRP A 100 1.65 9.04 -10.33
N GLU A 101 2.84 9.08 -10.96
CA GLU A 101 3.11 9.87 -12.18
C GLU A 101 2.38 9.26 -13.39
N SER A 102 2.25 7.93 -13.41
CA SER A 102 1.56 7.21 -14.50
C SER A 102 0.04 7.34 -14.44
N GLU A 103 -0.54 7.62 -13.26
CA GLU A 103 -1.97 7.91 -13.11
C GLU A 103 -2.35 9.28 -13.67
N GLU A 104 -1.39 10.20 -13.86
CA GLU A 104 -1.62 11.52 -14.46
C GLU A 104 -1.52 11.52 -15.99
N GLU A 105 -0.84 10.55 -16.59
CA GLU A 105 -0.65 10.41 -18.04
C GLU A 105 -1.74 9.57 -18.74
N GLY A 106 -2.69 9.00 -17.99
CA GLY A 106 -3.79 8.20 -18.53
C GLY A 106 -4.98 9.04 -18.97
N ASP A 107 -4.93 9.60 -20.19
CA ASP A 107 -6.08 10.05 -21.00
C ASP A 107 -6.62 8.90 -21.88
#